data_AF-A0A2X0PKV0-F1
#
_entry.id   AF-A0A2X0PKV0-F1
#
_cell.length_a   1.000
_cell.length_b   1.000
_cell.length_c   1.000
_cell.angle_alpha   90.00
_cell.angle_beta   90.00
_cell.angle_gamma   90.00
#
_symmetry.space_group_name_H-M   'P 1'
#
loop_
_entity.id
_entity.type
_entity.pdbx_description
1 polymer ?
#
loop_
_entity_poly.entity_id
_entity_poly.type
_entity_poly.pdbx_seq_one_letter_code
_entity_poly.pdbx_strand_id
1 'polypeptide(L)'
;MKIIPAIDLQNGEAVRLYKGDYDKKTVYSKNPLEIAQKFERMGATDLHLVDLDGAKIGQTRNLELVRKIKDETRLKIEIGGGIRDFDTVRMYLEQIGVERVILGTAAVEKPDFLKELLIKYGPSKIIVGVDIREGFVSTSGWLEKTSLPYLSF
;
A
#
# COMPACT_ATOMS: atom_id res chain seq x y z
N MET A 1 10.30 -16.34 -10.61
CA MET A 1 9.28 -16.05 -9.58
C MET A 1 9.90 -15.08 -8.58
N LYS A 2 9.20 -14.00 -8.20
CA LYS A 2 9.67 -13.03 -7.20
C LYS A 2 8.81 -13.17 -5.95
N ILE A 3 9.43 -13.24 -4.77
CA ILE A 3 8.73 -13.28 -3.48
C ILE A 3 8.83 -11.89 -2.87
N ILE A 4 7.69 -11.29 -2.55
CA ILE A 4 7.62 -9.97 -1.91
C ILE A 4 6.92 -10.15 -0.57
N PRO A 5 7.65 -10.13 0.57
CA PRO A 5 7.02 -10.14 1.88
C PRO A 5 6.15 -8.90 2.07
N ALA A 6 5.04 -9.05 2.81
CA ALA A 6 4.07 -7.99 3.05
C ALA A 6 3.90 -7.70 4.55
N ILE A 7 3.76 -6.43 4.91
CA ILE A 7 3.40 -5.97 6.25
C ILE A 7 2.21 -5.02 6.14
N ASP A 8 1.11 -5.36 6.81
CA ASP A 8 -0.01 -4.45 6.98
C ASP A 8 0.22 -3.60 8.24
N LEU A 9 0.12 -2.29 8.10
CA LEU A 9 0.34 -1.30 9.16
C LEU A 9 -1.00 -0.77 9.66
N GLN A 10 -1.22 -0.81 10.97
CA GLN A 10 -2.37 -0.19 11.62
C GLN A 10 -1.98 0.32 13.01
N ASN A 11 -2.26 1.59 13.30
CA ASN A 11 -1.86 2.28 14.53
C ASN A 11 -0.37 2.11 14.89
N GLY A 12 0.51 2.13 13.88
CA GLY A 12 1.95 1.91 14.06
C GLY A 12 2.38 0.46 14.34
N GLU A 13 1.45 -0.50 14.34
CA GLU A 13 1.71 -1.92 14.57
C GLU A 13 1.65 -2.74 13.27
N ALA A 14 2.32 -3.89 13.26
CA ALA A 14 2.24 -4.87 12.18
C ALA A 14 1.11 -5.85 12.49
N VAL A 15 0.09 -5.85 11.63
CA VAL A 15 -1.15 -6.59 11.87
C VAL A 15 -1.49 -7.52 10.70
N ARG A 16 -2.53 -8.33 10.89
CA ARG A 16 -3.25 -9.00 9.81
C ARG A 16 -4.73 -8.91 10.09
N LEU A 17 -5.52 -8.52 9.08
CA LEU A 17 -6.97 -8.58 9.15
C LEU A 17 -7.46 -9.94 8.62
N TYR A 18 -8.39 -10.57 9.34
CA TYR A 18 -9.06 -11.76 8.83
C TYR A 18 -10.02 -11.36 7.70
N LYS A 19 -9.69 -11.70 6.45
CA LYS A 19 -10.48 -11.35 5.25
C LYS A 19 -10.81 -9.84 5.13
N GLY A 20 -9.88 -8.98 5.54
CA GLY A 20 -10.06 -7.52 5.49
C GLY A 20 -10.98 -6.94 6.57
N ASP A 21 -11.43 -7.76 7.52
CA ASP A 21 -12.28 -7.32 8.64
C ASP A 21 -11.43 -6.60 9.71
N TYR A 22 -11.63 -5.28 9.82
CA TYR A 22 -10.90 -4.41 10.75
C TYR A 22 -11.15 -4.74 12.22
N ASP A 23 -12.29 -5.36 12.55
CA ASP A 23 -12.61 -5.77 13.91
C ASP A 23 -11.98 -7.13 14.27
N LYS A 24 -11.51 -7.88 13.26
CA LYS A 24 -10.84 -9.18 13.42
C LYS A 24 -9.36 -9.06 13.05
N LYS A 25 -8.63 -8.34 13.90
CA LYS A 25 -7.19 -8.14 13.73
C LYS A 25 -6.35 -9.06 14.63
N THR A 26 -5.22 -9.50 14.11
CA THR A 26 -4.13 -10.12 14.87
C THR A 26 -2.91 -9.20 14.82
N VAL A 27 -2.35 -8.85 15.98
CA VAL A 27 -1.11 -8.07 16.07
C VAL A 27 0.07 -9.04 16.07
N TYR A 28 0.96 -8.92 15.09
CA TYR A 28 2.16 -9.75 14.98
C TYR A 28 3.38 -9.10 15.64
N SER A 29 3.48 -7.77 15.58
CA SER A 29 4.53 -7.01 16.25
C SER A 29 4.09 -5.58 16.49
N LYS A 30 4.52 -5.01 17.61
CA LYS A 30 4.41 -3.57 17.87
C LYS A 30 5.52 -2.75 17.22
N ASN A 31 6.51 -3.42 16.62
CA ASN A 31 7.63 -2.81 15.92
C ASN A 31 7.73 -3.37 14.49
N PRO A 32 7.03 -2.77 13.50
CA PRO A 32 7.06 -3.22 12.11
C PRO A 32 8.45 -3.17 11.47
N LEU A 33 9.31 -2.26 11.92
CA LEU A 33 10.69 -2.17 11.46
C LEU A 33 11.50 -3.44 11.76
N GLU A 34 11.33 -4.04 12.93
CA GLU A 34 12.01 -5.30 13.27
C GLU A 34 11.60 -6.44 12.32
N ILE A 35 10.33 -6.47 11.89
CA ILE A 35 9.85 -7.42 10.90
C ILE A 35 10.50 -7.15 9.54
N ALA A 36 10.53 -5.90 9.09
CA ALA A 36 11.18 -5.52 7.83
C ALA A 36 12.66 -5.92 7.81
N GLN A 37 13.41 -5.59 8.86
CA GLN A 37 14.82 -5.99 9.02
C GLN A 37 14.98 -7.52 9.07
N LYS A 38 14.02 -8.25 9.66
CA LYS A 38 14.03 -9.72 9.61
C LYS A 38 13.86 -10.24 8.19
N PHE A 39 12.94 -9.68 7.41
CA PHE A 39 12.79 -10.05 6.00
C PHE A 39 14.06 -9.77 5.19
N GLU A 40 14.70 -8.62 5.40
CA GLU A 40 15.98 -8.30 4.78
C GLU A 40 17.07 -9.32 5.15
N ARG A 41 17.21 -9.67 6.44
CA ARG A 41 18.17 -10.70 6.89
C ARG A 41 17.89 -12.09 6.30
N MET A 42 16.64 -12.36 5.93
CA MET A 42 16.24 -13.59 5.23
C MET A 42 16.48 -13.53 3.71
N GLY A 43 17.02 -12.43 3.19
CA GLY A 43 17.36 -12.25 1.78
C GLY A 43 16.28 -11.60 0.92
N ALA A 44 15.22 -11.04 1.52
CA ALA A 44 14.25 -10.25 0.77
C ALA A 44 14.92 -8.98 0.22
N THR A 45 14.62 -8.65 -1.03
CA THR A 45 15.09 -7.40 -1.69
C THR A 45 13.99 -6.36 -1.81
N ASP A 46 12.74 -6.77 -1.64
CA ASP A 46 11.55 -5.95 -1.82
C ASP A 46 10.62 -6.13 -0.65
N LEU A 47 9.81 -5.12 -0.36
CA LEU A 47 8.83 -5.12 0.72
C LEU A 47 7.54 -4.46 0.26
N HIS A 48 6.44 -5.16 0.47
CA HIS A 48 5.09 -4.64 0.27
C HIS A 48 4.56 -4.10 1.59
N LEU A 49 4.19 -2.83 1.64
CA LEU A 49 3.59 -2.19 2.79
C LEU A 49 2.16 -1.75 2.45
N VAL A 50 1.25 -1.91 3.40
CA VAL A 50 -0.12 -1.39 3.30
C VAL A 50 -0.44 -0.59 4.56
N ASP A 51 -0.69 0.71 4.42
CA ASP A 51 -1.25 1.54 5.49
C ASP A 51 -2.77 1.30 5.57
N LEU A 52 -3.20 0.43 6.49
CA LEU A 52 -4.62 0.10 6.67
C LEU A 52 -5.40 1.26 7.27
N ASP A 53 -4.76 2.11 8.09
CA ASP A 53 -5.42 3.31 8.60
C ASP A 53 -5.78 4.22 7.43
N GLY A 54 -4.81 4.42 6.52
CA GLY A 54 -5.03 5.21 5.32
C GLY A 54 -5.97 4.58 4.32
N ALA A 55 -5.95 3.25 4.15
CA ALA A 55 -6.91 2.56 3.31
C ALA A 55 -8.36 2.83 3.74
N LYS A 56 -8.61 2.95 5.05
CA LYS A 56 -9.94 3.21 5.62
C LYS A 56 -10.38 4.68 5.50
N ILE A 57 -9.51 5.63 5.84
CA ILE A 57 -9.91 7.05 5.95
C ILE A 57 -9.47 7.93 4.77
N GLY A 58 -8.60 7.41 3.89
CA GLY A 58 -8.05 8.16 2.77
C GLY A 58 -6.92 9.15 3.13
N GLN A 59 -6.19 8.89 4.22
CA GLN A 59 -5.05 9.73 4.67
C GLN A 59 -3.92 8.85 5.20
N THR A 60 -2.66 9.22 4.96
CA THR A 60 -1.51 8.40 5.33
C THR A 60 -1.04 8.70 6.75
N ARG A 61 -1.39 7.83 7.72
CA ARG A 61 -1.07 8.06 9.14
C ARG A 61 0.28 7.50 9.54
N ASN A 62 0.80 6.53 8.78
CA ASN A 62 2.02 5.81 9.10
C ASN A 62 3.25 6.33 8.32
N LEU A 63 3.22 7.56 7.79
CA LEU A 63 4.30 8.14 6.97
C LEU A 63 5.68 8.07 7.62
N GLU A 64 5.80 8.49 8.88
CA GLU A 64 7.08 8.48 9.59
C GLU A 64 7.59 7.07 9.86
N LEU A 65 6.69 6.12 10.08
CA LEU A 65 7.07 4.70 10.21
C LEU A 65 7.58 4.15 8.87
N VAL A 66 6.92 4.48 7.75
CA VAL A 66 7.39 4.08 6.40
C VAL A 66 8.75 4.70 6.11
N ARG A 67 8.97 5.98 6.45
CA ARG A 67 10.28 6.65 6.36
C ARG A 67 11.34 5.89 7.15
N LYS A 68 11.06 5.56 8.41
CA LYS A 68 11.99 4.82 9.26
C LYS A 68 12.36 3.45 8.66
N ILE A 69 11.39 2.71 8.12
CA ILE A 69 11.65 1.43 7.44
C ILE A 69 12.53 1.63 6.20
N LYS A 70 12.27 2.70 5.42
CA LYS A 70 13.07 3.03 4.24
C LYS A 70 14.51 3.38 4.58
N ASP A 71 14.73 4.13 5.66
CA ASP A 71 16.05 4.60 6.07
C ASP A 71 16.88 3.51 6.76
N GLU A 72 16.23 2.58 7.47
CA GLU A 72 16.90 1.54 8.27
C GLU A 72 16.95 0.16 7.60
N THR A 73 16.55 0.05 6.32
CA THR A 73 16.67 -1.18 5.52
C THR A 73 17.13 -0.87 4.10
N ARG A 74 17.66 -1.86 3.38
CA ARG A 74 17.99 -1.76 1.94
C ARG A 74 16.87 -2.27 1.05
N LEU A 75 15.69 -2.51 1.61
CA LEU A 75 14.53 -3.04 0.91
C LEU A 75 14.00 -2.01 -0.08
N LYS A 76 13.59 -2.49 -1.26
CA LYS A 76 12.79 -1.72 -2.21
C LYS A 76 11.34 -1.76 -1.79
N ILE A 77 10.77 -0.61 -1.45
CA ILE A 77 9.44 -0.53 -0.85
C ILE A 77 8.40 -0.18 -1.92
N GLU A 78 7.34 -0.98 -1.96
CA GLU A 78 6.06 -0.56 -2.54
C GLU A 78 5.06 -0.29 -1.40
N ILE A 79 4.35 0.83 -1.47
CA ILE A 79 3.41 1.26 -0.42
C ILE A 79 2.03 1.55 -0.99
N GLY A 80 1.02 0.92 -0.42
CA GLY A 80 -0.40 1.23 -0.64
C GLY A 80 -1.09 1.71 0.63
N GLY A 81 -2.35 2.14 0.49
CA GLY A 81 -3.19 2.58 1.60
C GLY A 81 -3.35 4.09 1.68
N GLY A 82 -4.54 4.58 1.32
CA GLY A 82 -4.92 5.99 1.52
C GLY A 82 -4.33 7.01 0.55
N ILE A 83 -3.61 6.58 -0.48
CA ILE A 83 -2.99 7.47 -1.48
C ILE A 83 -4.06 7.97 -2.47
N ARG A 84 -4.51 9.22 -2.34
CA ARG A 84 -5.66 9.79 -3.08
C ARG A 84 -5.39 11.11 -3.80
N ASP A 85 -4.18 11.66 -3.65
CA ASP A 85 -3.78 12.95 -4.19
C ASP A 85 -2.27 12.98 -4.53
N PHE A 86 -1.87 14.01 -5.27
CA PHE A 86 -0.49 14.21 -5.72
C PHE A 86 0.47 14.50 -4.58
N ASP A 87 0.02 15.20 -3.53
CA ASP A 87 0.88 15.58 -2.42
C ASP A 87 1.36 14.33 -1.67
N THR A 88 0.46 13.39 -1.42
CA THR A 88 0.78 12.09 -0.81
C THR A 88 1.73 11.28 -1.68
N VAL A 89 1.51 11.24 -2.99
CA VAL A 89 2.43 10.56 -3.92
C VAL A 89 3.80 11.20 -3.91
N ARG A 90 3.88 12.53 -3.92
CA ARG A 90 5.13 13.30 -3.84
C ARG A 90 5.88 13.00 -2.53
N MET A 91 5.17 12.97 -1.40
CA MET A 91 5.77 12.62 -0.11
C MET A 91 6.43 11.25 -0.16
N TYR A 92 5.74 10.24 -0.69
CA TYR A 92 6.30 8.89 -0.79
C TYR A 92 7.45 8.78 -1.80
N LEU A 93 7.23 9.20 -3.05
CA LEU A 93 8.20 8.97 -4.13
C LEU A 93 9.40 9.92 -4.11
N GLU A 94 9.22 11.16 -3.66
CA GLU A 94 10.26 12.20 -3.74
C GLU A 94 10.89 12.49 -2.38
N GLN A 95 10.11 12.53 -1.28
CA GLN A 95 10.64 12.91 0.04
C GLN A 95 11.07 11.72 0.90
N ILE A 96 10.33 10.60 0.84
CA ILE A 96 10.71 9.35 1.52
C ILE A 96 11.57 8.50 0.59
N GLY A 97 11.32 8.55 -0.72
CA GLY A 97 12.08 7.81 -1.71
C GLY A 97 11.71 6.33 -1.79
N VAL A 98 10.45 5.97 -1.53
CA VAL A 98 9.96 4.62 -1.82
C VAL A 98 9.99 4.38 -3.32
N GLU A 99 10.21 3.13 -3.72
CA GLU A 99 10.37 2.77 -5.12
C GLU A 99 9.04 2.89 -5.88
N ARG A 100 7.92 2.52 -5.24
CA ARG A 100 6.61 2.44 -5.90
C ARG A 100 5.46 2.82 -4.95
N VAL A 101 4.44 3.46 -5.50
CA VAL A 101 3.15 3.68 -4.82
C VAL A 101 2.05 2.84 -5.45
N ILE A 102 1.13 2.35 -4.63
CA ILE A 102 0.02 1.49 -5.04
C ILE A 102 -1.29 2.27 -4.93
N LEU A 103 -1.98 2.40 -6.05
CA LEU A 103 -3.30 3.03 -6.13
C LEU A 103 -4.36 1.94 -6.26
N GLY A 104 -5.23 1.82 -5.25
CA GLY A 104 -6.43 0.99 -5.32
C GLY A 104 -7.63 1.83 -5.70
N THR A 105 -8.40 2.26 -4.70
CA THR A 105 -9.60 3.10 -4.86
C THR A 105 -9.42 4.30 -5.79
N ALA A 106 -8.32 5.06 -5.65
CA ALA A 106 -8.07 6.22 -6.49
C ALA A 106 -7.88 5.87 -7.98
N ALA A 107 -7.38 4.67 -8.31
CA ALA A 107 -7.25 4.23 -9.70
C ALA A 107 -8.61 4.00 -10.36
N VAL A 108 -9.62 3.59 -9.58
CA VAL A 108 -11.00 3.35 -10.04
C VAL A 108 -11.79 4.66 -10.08
N GLU A 109 -11.74 5.44 -8.99
CA GLU A 109 -12.57 6.64 -8.83
C GLU A 109 -12.01 7.87 -9.55
N LYS A 110 -10.70 7.90 -9.79
CA LYS A 110 -9.99 9.05 -10.39
C LYS A 110 -9.05 8.59 -11.51
N PRO A 111 -9.58 8.09 -12.63
CA PRO A 111 -8.75 7.59 -13.73
C PRO A 111 -7.84 8.67 -14.33
N ASP A 112 -8.26 9.94 -14.34
CA ASP A 112 -7.41 11.03 -14.85
C ASP A 112 -6.23 11.32 -13.91
N PHE A 113 -6.42 11.23 -12.58
CA PHE A 113 -5.34 11.29 -11.60
C PHE A 113 -4.31 10.17 -11.84
N LEU A 114 -4.76 8.93 -12.08
CA LEU A 114 -3.88 7.82 -12.44
C LEU A 114 -3.09 8.10 -13.73
N LYS A 115 -3.75 8.59 -14.79
CA LYS A 115 -3.09 8.93 -16.07
C LYS A 115 -2.02 9.99 -15.87
N GLU A 116 -2.32 11.05 -15.14
CA GLU A 116 -1.36 12.12 -14.87
C GLU A 116 -0.14 11.61 -14.06
N LEU A 117 -0.35 10.73 -13.08
CA LEU A 117 0.73 10.09 -12.36
C LEU A 117 1.59 9.18 -13.24
N LEU A 118 0.97 8.42 -14.15
CA LEU A 118 1.69 7.60 -15.12
C LEU A 118 2.53 8.46 -16.08
N ILE A 119 2.00 9.61 -16.52
CA ILE A 119 2.75 10.57 -17.35
C ILE A 119 3.94 11.14 -16.56
N LYS A 120 3.72 11.55 -15.31
CA LYS A 120 4.73 12.25 -14.50
C LYS A 120 5.83 11.32 -13.97
N TYR A 121 5.46 10.18 -13.41
CA TYR A 121 6.38 9.29 -12.69
C TYR A 121 6.73 8.01 -13.46
N GLY A 122 5.97 7.69 -14.51
CA GLY A 122 6.15 6.48 -15.31
C GLY A 122 5.55 5.22 -14.69
N PRO A 123 5.32 4.18 -15.51
CA PRO A 123 4.71 2.93 -15.07
C PRO A 123 5.60 2.09 -14.14
N SER A 124 6.89 2.42 -14.00
CA SER A 124 7.78 1.72 -13.07
C SER A 124 7.59 2.14 -11.61
N LYS A 125 6.97 3.30 -11.36
CA LYS A 125 6.74 3.87 -10.00
C LYS A 125 5.29 3.78 -9.53
N ILE A 126 4.34 3.55 -10.43
CA ILE A 126 2.91 3.51 -10.13
C ILE A 126 2.39 2.09 -10.33
N ILE A 127 1.80 1.51 -9.28
CA ILE A 127 1.14 0.21 -9.30
C ILE A 127 -0.35 0.43 -9.12
N VAL A 128 -1.17 -0.36 -9.83
CA VAL A 128 -2.61 -0.41 -9.60
C VAL A 128 -2.94 -1.68 -8.83
N GLY A 129 -3.55 -1.52 -7.65
CA GLY A 129 -4.05 -2.62 -6.84
C GLY A 129 -5.52 -2.88 -7.16
N VAL A 130 -5.87 -4.11 -7.53
CA VAL A 130 -7.24 -4.49 -7.87
C VAL A 130 -7.69 -5.61 -6.95
N ASP A 131 -8.49 -5.26 -5.95
CA ASP A 131 -9.13 -6.23 -5.08
C ASP A 131 -10.46 -6.66 -5.69
N ILE A 132 -10.70 -7.97 -5.74
CA ILE A 132 -11.85 -8.55 -6.44
C ILE A 132 -12.71 -9.33 -5.45
N ARG A 133 -14.00 -9.02 -5.42
CA ARG A 133 -15.00 -9.78 -4.66
C ARG A 133 -16.18 -10.10 -5.57
N GLU A 134 -16.49 -11.39 -5.70
CA GLU A 134 -17.61 -11.89 -6.52
C GLU A 134 -17.56 -11.39 -7.99
N GLY A 135 -16.35 -11.23 -8.55
CA GLY A 135 -16.16 -10.78 -9.94
C GLY A 135 -16.21 -9.25 -10.14
N PHE A 136 -16.31 -8.47 -9.07
CA PHE A 136 -16.33 -7.00 -9.13
C PHE A 136 -15.18 -6.39 -8.34
N VAL A 137 -14.73 -5.22 -8.79
CA VAL A 137 -13.69 -4.45 -8.11
C VAL A 137 -14.22 -3.95 -6.76
N SER A 138 -13.42 -4.10 -5.70
CA SER A 138 -13.71 -3.59 -4.36
C SER A 138 -12.84 -2.39 -4.04
N THR A 139 -13.41 -1.39 -3.36
CA THR A 139 -12.74 -0.14 -3.00
C THR A 139 -12.86 0.15 -1.50
N SER A 140 -12.28 1.26 -1.05
CA SER A 140 -12.34 1.73 0.35
C SER A 140 -11.90 0.69 1.38
N GLY A 141 -10.82 -0.04 1.07
CA GLY A 141 -10.29 -1.08 1.95
C GLY A 141 -11.24 -2.27 2.14
N TRP A 142 -11.87 -2.74 1.05
CA TRP A 142 -12.84 -3.84 1.00
C TRP A 142 -14.22 -3.51 1.59
N LEU A 143 -14.46 -2.26 2.00
CA LEU A 143 -15.73 -1.82 2.58
C LEU A 143 -16.81 -1.56 1.52
N GLU A 144 -16.40 -1.17 0.30
CA GLU A 144 -17.32 -0.81 -0.77
C GLU A 144 -17.18 -1.76 -1.96
N LYS A 145 -18.31 -2.29 -2.43
CA LYS A 145 -18.38 -3.09 -3.65
C LYS A 145 -18.78 -2.18 -4.80
N THR A 146 -18.01 -2.18 -5.88
CA THR A 146 -18.39 -1.48 -7.11
C THR A 146 -19.20 -2.42 -8.02
N SER A 147 -19.88 -1.85 -9.03
CA SER A 147 -20.47 -2.62 -10.13
C SER A 147 -19.50 -2.84 -11.29
N LEU A 148 -18.23 -2.49 -11.14
CA LEU A 148 -17.22 -2.58 -12.20
C LEU A 148 -16.67 -4.02 -12.29
N PRO A 149 -16.90 -4.74 -13.41
CA PRO A 149 -16.32 -6.07 -13.61
C PRO A 149 -14.79 -6.00 -13.71
N TYR A 150 -14.10 -6.92 -13.06
CA TYR A 150 -12.62 -6.90 -13.01
C TYR A 150 -11.95 -7.09 -14.39
N LEU A 151 -12.63 -7.72 -15.35
CA LEU A 151 -12.12 -7.93 -16.72
C LEU A 151 -12.22 -6.70 -17.60
N SER A 152 -13.06 -5.73 -17.23
CA SER A 152 -13.28 -4.48 -17.97
C SER A 152 -12.55 -3.28 -17.36
N PHE A 153 -11.85 -3.50 -16.24
CA PHE A 153 -10.98 -2.51 -15.64
C PHE A 153 -9.61 -2.50 -16.33
#